data_AF-A0A410PZE9-F1
#
_entry.id   AF-A0A410PZE9-F1
#
_cell.length_a   1.000
_cell.length_b   1.000
_cell.length_c   1.000
_cell.angle_alpha   90.00
_cell.angle_beta   90.00
_cell.angle_gamma   90.00
#
_symmetry.space_group_name_H-M   'P 1'
#
loop_
_entity.id
_entity.type
_entity.pdbx_description
1 polymer ?
#
loop_
_entity_poly.entity_id
_entity_poly.type
_entity_poly.pdbx_seq_one_letter_code
_entity_poly.pdbx_strand_id
1 'polypeptide(L)' 'MNYCEWGREYLLEAQRLKDRLRPLRKQLKDAAGEDAVLLLRRTSMLGEMYLELHHTGEHLLERGDRE' A
#
# COMPACT_ATOMS: atom_id res chain seq x y z
N MET A 1 20.18 6.47 13.18
CA MET A 1 18.84 6.57 12.54
C MET A 1 17.93 5.59 13.28
N ASN A 2 16.66 5.92 13.53
CA ASN A 2 15.75 4.97 14.17
C ASN A 2 15.03 4.13 13.10
N TYR A 3 15.74 3.14 12.55
CA TYR A 3 15.23 2.29 11.48
C TYR A 3 13.96 1.53 11.89
N CYS A 4 13.89 1.09 13.15
CA CYS A 4 12.73 0.37 13.67
C CYS A 4 11.47 1.25 13.75
N GLU A 5 11.61 2.51 14.18
CA GLU A 5 10.50 3.46 14.22
C GLU A 5 9.99 3.78 12.81
N TRP A 6 10.90 4.10 11.89
CA TRP A 6 10.52 4.37 10.50
C TRP A 6 9.89 3.15 9.83
N GLY A 7 10.44 1.95 10.03
CA GLY A 7 9.86 0.72 9.50
C GLY A 7 8.41 0.53 9.93
N ARG A 8 8.09 0.80 11.20
CA ARG A 8 6.72 0.73 11.73
C ARG A 8 5.80 1.80 11.12
N GLU A 9 6.29 3.02 10.90
CA GLU A 9 5.52 4.08 10.24
C GLU A 9 5.16 3.72 8.79
N TYR A 10 6.13 3.22 8.03
CA TYR A 10 5.92 2.76 6.65
C TYR A 10 4.88 1.63 6.60
N LEU A 11 4.97 0.64 7.49
CA LEU A 11 4.01 -0.46 7.56
C LEU A 11 2.61 0.00 7.99
N LEU A 12 2.52 1.00 8.87
CA LEU A 12 1.24 1.60 9.25
C LEU A 12 0.57 2.29 8.06
N GLU A 13 1.32 3.05 7.27
CA GLU A 13 0.80 3.68 6.06
C GLU A 13 0.44 2.66 4.97
N ALA A 14 1.24 1.60 4.81
CA ALA A 14 0.88 0.47 3.93
C ALA A 14 -0.45 -0.16 4.35
N GLN A 15 -0.66 -0.39 5.65
CA GLN A 15 -1.91 -0.95 6.16
C GLN A 15 -3.11 -0.01 5.88
N ARG A 16 -2.95 1.30 6.08
CA ARG A 16 -3.98 2.30 5.73
C ARG A 16 -4.33 2.29 4.24
N LEU A 17 -3.33 2.16 3.35
CA LEU A 17 -3.58 2.02 1.91
C LEU A 17 -4.31 0.71 1.58
N LYS A 18 -3.92 -0.40 2.20
CA LYS A 18 -4.58 -1.70 2.01
C LYS A 18 -6.05 -1.66 2.39
N ASP A 19 -6.39 -0.98 3.49
CA ASP A 19 -7.78 -0.82 3.93
C ASP A 19 -8.60 0.04 2.97
N ARG A 20 -7.98 1.07 2.36
CA ARG A 20 -8.61 1.88 1.29
C ARG A 20 -8.76 1.12 -0.02
N LEU A 21 -7.81 0.26 -0.38
CA LEU A 21 -7.85 -0.56 -1.60
C LEU A 21 -8.97 -1.60 -1.56
N ARG A 22 -9.30 -2.13 -0.38
CA ARG A 22 -10.29 -3.20 -0.23
C ARG A 22 -11.69 -2.84 -0.77
N PRO A 23 -12.31 -1.70 -0.41
CA PRO A 23 -13.59 -1.30 -1.01
C PRO A 23 -13.46 -0.94 -2.50
N LEU A 24 -12.34 -0.32 -2.93
CA LEU A 24 -12.15 0.03 -4.35
C LEU A 24 -12.09 -1.22 -5.25
N ARG A 25 -11.39 -2.27 -4.80
CA ARG A 25 -11.36 -3.57 -5.49
C ARG A 25 -12.72 -4.25 -5.54
N LYS A 26 -13.59 -4.01 -4.56
CA LYS A 26 -14.98 -4.49 -4.61
C LYS A 26 -15.78 -3.70 -5.65
N GLN A 27 -15.73 -2.37 -5.58
CA GLN A 27 -16.42 -1.48 -6.53
C GLN A 27 -15.99 -1.75 -7.98
N LEU A 28 -14.72 -2.08 -8.21
CA LEU A 28 -14.21 -2.39 -9.54
C LEU A 28 -14.87 -3.60 -10.20
N LYS A 29 -15.34 -4.58 -9.40
CA LYS A 29 -16.03 -5.76 -9.92
C LYS A 29 -17.39 -5.42 -10.52
N ASP A 30 -18.01 -4.35 -10.03
CA ASP A 30 -19.36 -3.93 -10.40
C ASP A 30 -19.33 -2.73 -11.37
N ALA A 31 -18.16 -2.14 -11.62
CA ALA A 31 -17.98 -1.00 -12.51
C ALA A 31 -17.97 -1.41 -13.98
N ALA A 32 -18.46 -0.54 -14.86
CA ALA A 32 -18.45 -0.75 -16.31
C ALA A 32 -18.02 0.52 -17.06
N GLY A 33 -17.66 0.36 -18.33
CA GLY A 33 -17.31 1.48 -19.21
C GLY A 33 -16.12 2.29 -18.70
N GLU A 34 -16.21 3.61 -18.82
CA GLU A 34 -15.14 4.55 -18.46
C GLU A 34 -14.83 4.54 -16.95
N ASP A 35 -15.86 4.39 -16.11
CA ASP A 35 -15.70 4.33 -14.66
C ASP A 35 -14.85 3.12 -14.23
N ALA A 36 -15.01 1.97 -14.90
CA ALA A 36 -14.16 0.80 -14.65
C ALA A 36 -12.69 1.08 -14.98
N VAL A 37 -12.42 1.78 -16.09
CA VAL A 37 -11.05 2.12 -16.51
C VAL A 37 -10.40 3.08 -15.51
N LEU A 38 -11.11 4.12 -15.09
CA LEU A 38 -10.62 5.09 -14.11
C LEU A 38 -10.39 4.44 -12.75
N LEU A 39 -11.34 3.61 -12.29
CA LEU A 39 -11.24 2.91 -11.02
C LEU A 39 -10.12 1.86 -11.02
N LEU A 40 -9.90 1.16 -12.13
CA LEU A 40 -8.78 0.24 -12.31
C LEU A 40 -7.45 0.99 -12.16
N ARG A 41 -7.26 2.09 -12.89
CA ARG A 41 -6.03 2.90 -12.82
C ARG A 41 -5.73 3.35 -11.40
N ARG A 42 -6.74 3.90 -10.71
CA ARG A 42 -6.62 4.34 -9.31
C ARG A 42 -6.25 3.18 -8.39
N THR A 43 -6.89 2.02 -8.57
CA THR A 43 -6.63 0.83 -7.75
C THR A 43 -5.23 0.29 -8.00
N SER A 44 -4.72 0.32 -9.24
CA SER A 44 -3.36 -0.09 -9.57
C SER A 44 -2.33 0.83 -8.93
N MET A 45 -2.47 2.15 -9.09
CA MET A 45 -1.54 3.12 -8.48
C MET A 45 -1.45 2.97 -6.96
N LEU A 46 -2.60 2.88 -6.28
CA LEU A 46 -2.62 2.68 -4.82
C LEU A 46 -2.04 1.32 -4.43
N GLY A 47 -2.19 0.30 -5.29
CA GLY A 47 -1.60 -1.02 -5.12
C GLY A 47 -0.07 -1.01 -5.19
N GLU A 48 0.50 -0.30 -6.16
CA GLU A 48 1.94 -0.11 -6.29
C GLU A 48 2.52 0.63 -5.08
N MET A 49 1.87 1.73 -4.66
CA MET A 49 2.27 2.46 -3.46
C MET A 49 2.23 1.59 -2.20
N TYR A 50 1.21 0.75 -2.06
CA TYR A 50 1.13 -0.21 -0.95
C TYR A 50 2.33 -1.15 -0.92
N LEU A 51 2.71 -1.71 -2.08
CA LEU A 51 3.84 -2.64 -2.17
C LEU A 51 5.17 -1.95 -1.82
N GLU A 52 5.38 -0.74 -2.31
CA GLU A 52 6.58 0.04 -2.04
C GLU A 52 6.73 0.36 -0.55
N LEU A 53 5.64 0.84 0.09
CA LEU A 53 5.64 1.14 1.52
C LEU A 53 5.86 -0.11 2.36
N HIS A 54 5.22 -1.23 1.99
CA HIS A 54 5.38 -2.49 2.70
C HIS A 54 6.83 -2.98 2.62
N HIS A 55 7.39 -3.04 1.41
CA HIS A 55 8.75 -3.47 1.18
C HIS A 55 9.77 -2.60 1.91
N THR A 56 9.60 -1.28 1.84
CA THR A 56 10.46 -0.32 2.55
C THR A 56 10.36 -0.51 4.06
N GLY A 57 9.14 -0.68 4.59
CA GLY A 57 8.92 -0.93 6.01
C GLY A 57 9.62 -2.18 6.51
N GLU A 58 9.47 -3.30 5.79
CA GLU A 58 10.17 -4.57 6.09
C GLU A 58 11.69 -4.40 6.02
N HIS A 59 12.20 -3.76 4.97
CA HIS A 59 13.63 -3.51 4.80
C HIS A 59 14.22 -2.69 5.96
N LEU A 60 13.51 -1.67 6.42
CA LEU A 60 13.94 -0.83 7.54
C LEU A 60 13.94 -1.60 8.86
N LEU A 61 12.92 -2.44 9.11
CA LEU A 61 12.90 -3.30 10.29
C LEU A 61 14.06 -4.30 10.26
N GLU A 62 14.28 -5.00 9.15
CA GLU A 62 15.39 -5.94 8.99
C GLU A 62 16.75 -5.29 9.21
N ARG A 63 16.90 -4.04 8.76
CA ARG A 63 18.14 -3.28 8.99
C ARG A 63 18.29 -2.88 10.45
N GLY A 64 17.21 -2.41 11.08
CA GLY A 64 17.21 -2.02 12.49
C GLY A 64 17.50 -3.20 13.43
N ASP A 65 17.09 -4.42 13.08
CA ASP A 65 17.39 -5.63 13.85
C ASP A 65 18.86 -6.10 13.73
N ARG A 66 19.60 -5.61 12.74
CA ARG A 66 21.02 -5.94 12.50
C ARG A 66 22.00 -4.92 13.11
N GLU A 67 21.51 -3.77 13.54
CA GLU A 67 22.28 -2.68 14.17
C GLU A 67 22.21 -2.75 15.70
#